data_AF-A0A956TEZ4-F1
#
_entry.id   AF-A0A956TEZ4-F1
#
_cell.length_a   1.000
_cell.length_b   1.000
_cell.length_c   1.000
_cell.angle_alpha   90.00
_cell.angle_beta   90.00
_cell.angle_gamma   90.00
#
_symmetry.space_group_name_H-M   'P 1'
#
loop_
_entity.id
_entity.type
_entity.pdbx_description
1 polymer ?
#
loop_
_entity_poly.entity_id
_entity_poly.type
_entity_poly.pdbx_seq_one_letter_code
_entity_poly.pdbx_strand_id
1 'polypeptide(L)'
;DPKEAGERAHLNLGHTLGHAIESVSNYALSHGQAVSIGLVAAVRLARRLGYLEVDFEQRLLDLLAGWQLPTRLERDYGWDEVLEVMTRDKKNRDGRLTFVLPHRPGQVEVVRGVDPARVEEVYRGLCP
;
A
#
# COMPACT_ATOMS: atom_id res chain seq x y z
N ASP A 1 -10.51 21.29 -3.66
CA ASP A 1 -10.86 21.07 -5.07
C ASP A 1 -11.54 19.71 -5.17
N PRO A 2 -12.74 19.57 -5.77
CA PRO A 2 -13.28 18.25 -6.12
C PRO A 2 -12.35 17.42 -7.03
N LYS A 3 -11.29 18.05 -7.57
CA LYS A 3 -10.26 17.46 -8.42
C LYS A 3 -9.04 16.90 -7.68
N GLU A 4 -9.20 16.36 -6.47
CA GLU A 4 -8.14 15.54 -5.86
C GLU A 4 -7.83 14.24 -6.64
N ALA A 5 -8.70 13.88 -7.60
CA ALA A 5 -8.68 12.58 -8.27
C ALA A 5 -7.65 12.39 -9.39
N GLY A 6 -7.03 13.46 -9.92
CA GLY A 6 -6.17 13.36 -11.10
C GLY A 6 -4.69 13.40 -10.76
N GLU A 7 -4.17 14.60 -10.53
CA GLU A 7 -2.74 14.80 -10.39
C GLU A 7 -2.22 14.40 -9.02
N ARG A 8 -2.87 14.76 -7.90
CA ARG A 8 -2.33 14.46 -6.55
C ARG A 8 -2.42 12.98 -6.15
N ALA A 9 -3.05 12.13 -6.96
CA ALA A 9 -3.17 10.70 -6.67
C ALA A 9 -1.79 10.02 -6.54
N HIS A 10 -0.77 10.43 -7.31
CA HIS A 10 0.57 9.87 -7.18
C HIS A 10 1.20 10.08 -5.80
N LEU A 11 0.82 11.15 -5.09
CA LEU A 11 1.33 11.46 -3.76
C LEU A 11 0.90 10.41 -2.73
N ASN A 12 -0.21 9.70 -2.98
CA ASN A 12 -0.78 8.73 -2.06
C ASN A 12 -0.38 7.27 -2.40
N LEU A 13 0.53 7.05 -3.36
CA LEU A 13 1.04 5.71 -3.66
C LEU A 13 1.71 5.12 -2.41
N GLY A 14 1.30 3.90 -2.03
CA GLY A 14 1.80 3.21 -0.84
C GLY A 14 1.24 3.70 0.51
N HIS A 15 0.53 4.84 0.55
CA HIS A 15 0.12 5.45 1.81
C HIS A 15 -1.04 4.72 2.50
N THR A 16 -1.92 4.04 1.76
CA THR A 16 -3.07 3.33 2.36
C THR A 16 -2.65 2.25 3.35
N LEU A 17 -1.78 1.33 2.94
CA LEU A 17 -1.27 0.30 3.84
C LEU A 17 -0.15 0.86 4.73
N GLY A 18 0.69 1.76 4.20
CA GLY A 18 1.78 2.37 4.96
C GLY A 18 1.28 3.09 6.22
N HIS A 19 0.28 3.96 6.13
CA HIS A 19 -0.28 4.63 7.30
C HIS A 19 -0.97 3.67 8.26
N ALA A 20 -1.60 2.62 7.76
CA ALA A 20 -2.20 1.60 8.61
C ALA A 20 -1.12 0.92 9.47
N ILE A 21 -0.03 0.48 8.84
CA ILE A 21 1.14 -0.11 9.50
C ILE A 21 1.79 0.87 10.49
N GLU A 22 1.99 2.12 10.08
CA GLU A 22 2.52 3.19 10.94
C GLU A 22 1.68 3.33 12.22
N SER A 23 0.36 3.39 12.09
CA SER A 23 -0.57 3.52 13.21
C SER A 23 -0.58 2.28 14.12
N VAL A 24 -0.72 1.07 13.57
CA VAL A 24 -0.78 -0.16 14.40
C VAL A 24 0.57 -0.49 15.05
N SER A 25 1.67 -0.05 14.43
CA SER A 25 3.00 -0.16 15.02
C SER A 25 3.22 0.81 16.19
N ASN A 26 2.23 1.65 16.53
CA ASN A 26 2.34 2.75 17.48
C ASN A 26 3.53 3.67 17.13
N TYR A 27 3.71 3.95 15.83
CA TYR A 27 4.78 4.81 15.31
C TYR A 27 6.20 4.29 15.61
N ALA A 28 6.35 2.98 15.85
CA ALA A 28 7.67 2.35 15.92
C ALA A 28 8.40 2.37 14.57
N LEU A 29 7.64 2.32 13.47
CA LEU A 29 8.14 2.59 12.13
C LEU A 29 8.00 4.07 11.81
N SER A 30 9.08 4.70 11.33
CA SER A 30 8.99 6.05 10.78
C SER A 30 8.11 6.08 9.53
N HIS A 31 7.56 7.26 9.23
CA HIS A 31 6.71 7.45 8.06
C HIS A 31 7.33 6.91 6.76
N GLY A 32 8.61 7.21 6.51
CA GLY A 32 9.32 6.74 5.32
C GLY A 32 9.45 5.21 5.25
N GLN A 33 9.68 4.56 6.39
CA GLN A 33 9.75 3.09 6.47
C GLN A 33 8.38 2.44 6.25
N ALA A 34 7.32 3.03 6.80
CA ALA A 34 5.97 2.53 6.60
C ALA A 34 5.53 2.70 5.14
N VAL A 35 5.82 3.84 4.53
CA VAL A 35 5.54 4.11 3.11
C VAL A 35 6.36 3.18 2.20
N SER A 36 7.63 2.88 2.50
CA SER A 36 8.42 1.95 1.67
C SER A 36 7.81 0.55 1.61
N ILE A 37 7.33 0.03 2.74
CA ILE A 37 6.57 -1.23 2.79
C ILE A 37 5.26 -1.10 2.02
N GLY A 38 4.56 0.03 2.17
CA GLY A 38 3.35 0.35 1.43
C GLY A 38 3.54 0.40 -0.09
N LEU A 39 4.69 0.89 -0.59
CA LEU A 39 5.03 0.89 -2.02
C LEU A 39 5.14 -0.54 -2.55
N VAL A 40 5.84 -1.41 -1.82
CA VAL A 40 5.96 -2.83 -2.18
C VAL A 40 4.59 -3.50 -2.19
N ALA A 41 3.74 -3.20 -1.21
CA ALA A 41 2.35 -3.67 -1.20
C ALA A 41 1.56 -3.21 -2.43
N ALA A 42 1.65 -1.92 -2.80
CA ALA A 42 0.93 -1.37 -3.94
C ALA A 42 1.33 -2.04 -5.26
N VAL A 43 2.63 -2.28 -5.48
CA VAL A 43 3.12 -3.01 -6.68
C VAL A 43 2.61 -4.46 -6.67
N ARG A 44 2.73 -5.16 -5.54
CA ARG A 44 2.28 -6.56 -5.41
C ARG A 44 0.78 -6.71 -5.59
N LEU A 45 0.01 -5.74 -5.13
CA LEU A 45 -1.44 -5.69 -5.28
C LEU A 45 -1.83 -5.37 -6.73
N ALA A 46 -1.18 -4.39 -7.37
CA ALA A 46 -1.40 -4.08 -8.77
C ALA A 46 -1.12 -5.30 -9.67
N ARG A 47 -0.03 -6.03 -9.41
CA ARG A 47 0.31 -7.28 -10.11
C ARG A 47 -0.79 -8.34 -9.94
N ARG A 48 -1.27 -8.56 -8.73
CA ARG A 48 -2.33 -9.55 -8.43
C ARG A 48 -3.67 -9.20 -9.08
N LEU A 49 -3.98 -7.92 -9.14
CA LEU A 49 -5.24 -7.42 -9.70
C LEU A 49 -5.17 -7.18 -11.23
N GLY A 50 -4.03 -7.41 -11.88
CA GLY A 50 -3.86 -7.24 -13.32
C GLY A 50 -3.68 -5.80 -13.80
N TYR A 51 -3.36 -4.86 -12.90
CA TYR A 51 -3.07 -3.46 -13.24
C TYR A 51 -1.61 -3.25 -13.66
N LEU A 52 -0.69 -4.15 -13.29
CA LEU A 52 0.73 -3.95 -13.57
C LEU A 52 1.07 -4.35 -15.02
N GLU A 53 1.28 -3.37 -15.89
CA GLU A 53 1.67 -3.57 -17.29
C GLU A 53 3.15 -3.95 -17.43
N VAL A 54 4.00 -3.30 -16.63
CA VAL A 54 5.45 -3.53 -16.59
C VAL A 54 5.81 -3.97 -15.18
N ASP A 55 6.30 -5.20 -15.03
CA ASP A 55 6.78 -5.63 -13.72
C ASP A 55 8.10 -4.93 -13.38
N PHE A 56 8.06 -4.11 -12.33
CA PHE A 56 9.21 -3.38 -11.81
C PHE A 56 9.45 -3.67 -10.32
N GLU A 57 8.88 -4.73 -9.76
CA GLU A 57 9.03 -5.04 -8.33
C GLU A 57 10.50 -5.14 -7.92
N GLN A 58 11.31 -5.90 -8.67
CA GLN A 58 12.74 -6.05 -8.34
C GLN A 58 13.48 -4.70 -8.36
N ARG A 59 13.21 -3.86 -9.37
CA ARG A 59 13.79 -2.52 -9.46
C ARG A 59 13.39 -1.63 -8.28
N LEU A 60 12.16 -1.74 -7.81
CA LEU A 60 11.70 -1.04 -6.60
C LEU A 60 12.44 -1.55 -5.36
N LEU A 61 12.57 -2.87 -5.20
CA LEU A 61 13.28 -3.48 -4.08
C LEU A 61 14.75 -3.04 -4.03
N ASP A 62 15.45 -3.07 -5.17
CA ASP A 62 16.85 -2.64 -5.28
C ASP A 62 17.01 -1.16 -4.94
N LEU A 63 16.10 -0.31 -5.41
CA LEU A 63 16.07 1.11 -5.07
C LEU A 63 15.91 1.32 -3.56
N LEU A 64 14.90 0.71 -2.95
CA LEU A 64 14.63 0.84 -1.52
C LEU A 64 15.79 0.30 -0.66
N ALA A 65 16.41 -0.81 -1.08
CA ALA A 65 17.59 -1.36 -0.43
C ALA A 65 18.78 -0.40 -0.49
N GLY A 66 18.99 0.30 -1.61
CA GLY A 66 20.02 1.35 -1.72
C GLY A 66 19.86 2.49 -0.72
N TRP A 67 18.64 2.75 -0.24
CA TRP A 67 18.32 3.73 0.80
C TRP A 67 18.14 3.11 2.19
N GLN A 68 18.42 1.82 2.36
CA GLN A 68 18.25 1.08 3.62
C GLN A 68 16.80 1.13 4.15
N LEU A 69 15.82 1.20 3.25
CA LEU A 69 14.41 1.21 3.59
C LEU A 69 13.84 -0.22 3.64
N PRO A 70 12.98 -0.54 4.62
CA PRO A 70 12.39 -1.86 4.74
C PRO A 70 11.39 -2.12 3.62
N THR A 71 11.36 -3.37 3.16
CA THR A 71 10.44 -3.88 2.13
C THR A 71 9.55 -5.00 2.66
N ARG A 72 9.71 -5.35 3.94
CA ARG A 72 8.99 -6.37 4.70
C ARG A 72 8.79 -5.88 6.13
N LEU A 73 7.85 -6.50 6.83
CA LEU A 73 7.61 -6.26 8.25
C LEU A 73 8.53 -7.15 9.09
N GLU A 74 8.97 -6.64 10.24
CA GLU A 74 9.78 -7.40 11.20
C GLU A 74 8.92 -8.32 12.08
N ARG A 75 7.61 -8.07 12.14
CA ARG A 75 6.61 -8.83 12.88
C ARG A 75 5.24 -8.71 12.21
N ASP A 76 4.35 -9.64 12.53
CA ASP A 76 2.94 -9.49 12.23
C ASP A 76 2.29 -8.51 13.21
N TYR A 77 1.56 -7.52 12.69
CA TYR A 77 0.76 -6.55 13.45
C TYR A 77 -0.73 -6.95 13.54
N GLY A 78 -1.12 -8.10 12.99
CA GLY A 78 -2.51 -8.54 12.96
C GLY A 78 -3.30 -7.90 11.83
N TRP A 79 -3.83 -8.72 10.92
CA TRP A 79 -4.60 -8.24 9.78
C TRP A 79 -5.84 -7.43 10.19
N ASP A 80 -6.57 -7.87 11.23
CA ASP A 80 -7.81 -7.21 11.66
C ASP A 80 -7.56 -5.77 12.13
N GLU A 81 -6.47 -5.52 12.88
CA GLU A 81 -6.09 -4.18 13.32
C GLU A 81 -5.69 -3.29 12.14
N VAL A 82 -4.89 -3.83 11.22
CA VAL A 82 -4.47 -3.13 10.00
C VAL A 82 -5.69 -2.78 9.13
N LEU A 83 -6.63 -3.70 8.96
CA LEU A 83 -7.86 -3.49 8.21
C LEU A 83 -8.76 -2.46 8.88
N GLU A 84 -8.89 -2.49 10.21
CA GLU A 84 -9.66 -1.49 10.95
C GLU A 84 -9.11 -0.08 10.68
N VAL A 85 -7.78 0.11 10.73
CA VAL A 85 -7.17 1.42 10.45
C VAL A 85 -7.41 1.84 8.98
N MET A 86 -7.23 0.94 8.02
CA MET A 86 -7.47 1.25 6.59
C MET A 86 -8.93 1.62 6.29
N THR A 87 -9.88 1.14 7.08
CA THR A 87 -11.32 1.36 6.90
C THR A 87 -11.89 2.46 7.80
N ARG A 88 -11.11 2.99 8.74
CA ARG A 88 -11.55 3.95 9.77
C ARG A 88 -12.19 5.21 9.19
N ASP A 89 -11.66 5.69 8.07
CA ASP A 89 -12.17 6.88 7.34
C ASP A 89 -13.38 6.57 6.43
N LYS A 90 -13.70 5.29 6.22
CA LYS A 90 -14.63 4.82 5.18
C LYS A 90 -15.80 4.00 5.72
N LYS A 91 -16.12 4.11 7.02
CA LYS A 91 -17.23 3.39 7.68
C LYS A 91 -18.61 3.54 6.99
N ASN A 92 -18.75 4.40 5.98
CA ASN A 92 -19.98 4.62 5.21
C ASN A 92 -19.97 4.13 3.73
N ARG A 93 -18.97 3.37 3.24
CA ARG A 93 -18.98 2.83 1.86
C ARG A 93 -18.56 1.36 1.79
N ASP A 94 -19.54 0.46 1.95
CA ASP A 94 -19.54 -0.96 1.52
C ASP A 94 -18.33 -1.84 1.83
N GLY A 95 -17.49 -1.52 2.83
CA GLY A 95 -16.33 -2.34 3.21
C GLY A 95 -15.25 -2.46 2.13
N ARG A 96 -15.31 -1.62 1.09
CA ARG A 96 -14.39 -1.66 -0.05
C ARG A 96 -13.25 -0.65 0.10
N LEU A 97 -12.04 -1.10 -0.22
CA LEU A 97 -10.85 -0.26 -0.09
C LEU A 97 -10.61 0.58 -1.35
N THR A 98 -9.86 1.66 -1.18
CA THR A 98 -9.37 2.49 -2.29
C THR A 98 -7.87 2.55 -2.19
N PHE A 99 -7.19 2.22 -3.26
CA PHE A 99 -5.74 2.24 -3.38
C PHE A 99 -5.32 3.09 -4.56
N VAL A 100 -4.12 3.66 -4.47
CA VAL A 100 -3.40 4.14 -5.64
C VAL A 100 -2.50 3.00 -6.09
N LEU A 101 -2.72 2.49 -7.30
CA LEU A 101 -1.99 1.35 -7.86
C LEU A 101 -1.17 1.78 -9.08
N PRO A 102 0.08 1.31 -9.21
CA PRO A 102 0.90 1.61 -10.37
C PRO A 102 0.60 0.67 -11.55
N HIS A 103 0.66 1.24 -12.76
CA HIS A 103 0.65 0.48 -14.02
C HIS A 103 2.07 0.23 -14.52
N ARG A 104 2.89 1.28 -14.47
CA ARG A 104 4.32 1.32 -14.84
C ARG A 104 4.99 2.51 -14.13
N PRO A 105 6.33 2.63 -14.10
CA PRO A 105 6.98 3.77 -13.49
C PRO A 105 6.48 5.11 -14.06
N GLY A 106 6.06 6.02 -13.19
CA GLY A 106 5.49 7.32 -13.56
C GLY A 106 3.99 7.32 -13.89
N GLN A 107 3.31 6.16 -13.85
CA GLN A 107 1.86 6.08 -14.08
C GLN A 107 1.16 5.28 -12.98
N VAL A 108 0.16 5.90 -12.37
CA VAL A 108 -0.68 5.31 -11.33
C VAL A 108 -2.16 5.61 -11.58
N GLU A 109 -3.03 4.84 -10.94
CA GLU A 109 -4.48 5.04 -10.98
C GLU A 109 -5.10 4.86 -9.59
N VAL A 110 -6.17 5.62 -9.31
CA VAL A 110 -7.00 5.43 -8.11
C VAL A 110 -7.99 4.30 -8.33
N VAL A 111 -7.70 3.13 -7.77
CA VAL A 111 -8.56 1.94 -7.86
C VAL A 111 -9.47 1.89 -6.64
N ARG A 112 -10.77 1.97 -6.88
CA ARG A 112 -11.82 1.83 -5.85
C ARG A 112 -12.39 0.43 -5.90
N GLY A 113 -12.94 -0.03 -4.79
CA GLY A 113 -13.65 -1.31 -4.78
C GLY A 113 -12.76 -2.51 -4.51
N VAL A 114 -11.53 -2.30 -4.04
CA VAL A 114 -10.55 -3.36 -3.79
C VAL A 114 -11.05 -4.24 -2.64
N ASP A 115 -11.09 -5.55 -2.90
CA ASP A 115 -11.46 -6.58 -1.94
C ASP A 115 -10.39 -6.69 -0.84
N PRO A 116 -10.76 -6.51 0.45
CA PRO A 116 -9.85 -6.70 1.57
C PRO A 116 -9.08 -8.03 1.55
N ALA A 117 -9.69 -9.12 1.07
CA ALA A 117 -9.02 -10.42 1.01
C ALA A 117 -7.77 -10.40 0.11
N ARG A 118 -7.80 -9.64 -0.99
CA ARG A 118 -6.64 -9.48 -1.89
C ARG A 118 -5.52 -8.65 -1.25
N VAL A 119 -5.90 -7.71 -0.40
CA VAL A 119 -4.94 -6.90 0.36
C VAL A 119 -4.32 -7.73 1.48
N GLU A 120 -5.11 -8.59 2.14
CA GLU A 120 -4.64 -9.54 3.16
C GLU A 120 -3.58 -10.49 2.61
N GLU A 121 -3.80 -11.07 1.43
CA GLU A 121 -2.82 -11.92 0.74
C GLU A 121 -1.47 -11.20 0.54
N VAL A 122 -1.51 -9.91 0.20
CA VAL A 122 -0.31 -9.08 0.03
C VAL A 122 0.34 -8.78 1.38
N TYR A 123 -0.45 -8.40 2.37
CA TYR A 123 0.00 -8.13 3.74
C TYR A 123 0.70 -9.34 4.34
N ARG A 124 0.11 -10.53 4.26
CA ARG A 124 0.72 -11.79 4.74
C ARG A 124 2.05 -12.09 4.06
N GLY A 125 2.20 -11.74 2.78
CA GLY A 125 3.48 -11.88 2.06
C GLY A 125 4.55 -10.83 2.43
N LEU A 126 4.21 -9.84 3.24
CA LEU A 126 5.15 -8.86 3.83
C LEU A 126 5.56 -9.23 5.25
N CYS A 127 4.75 -10.02 5.96
CA CYS A 127 5.07 -10.55 7.27
C CYS A 127 6.26 -11.53 7.23
N PRO A 128 6.94 -11.74 8.37
CA PRO A 128 7.97 -12.77 8.52
C PRO A 128 7.47 -14.19 8.20
#